data_AF-A0A7R5L804-F1
#
_entry.id   AF-A0A7R5L804-F1
#
_cell.length_a   1.000
_cell.length_b   1.000
_cell.length_c   1.000
_cell.angle_alpha   90.00
_cell.angle_beta   90.00
_cell.angle_gamma   90.00
#
_symmetry.space_group_name_H-M   'P 1'
#
loop_
_entity.id
_entity.type
_entity.pdbx_description
1 polymer ?
#
loop_
_entity_poly.entity_id
_entity_poly.type
_entity_poly.pdbx_seq_one_letter_code
_entity_poly.pdbx_strand_id
1 'polypeptide(L)'
;MFTLHTTCKEVLESLNEQFTSLPEMTTPNKTPPGADPKQLERTGTVREIGSQAVWSLSSCKPGFGVDQLRDDNLETYWQSDGSQPHLVNIQFRRKTTVKTLCIYADYKSDESYTPSKISVRVGNNFHNLQEIRVFTASEPVALLKASA
;
A
#
# COMPACT_ATOMS: atom_id res chain seq x y z
N MET A 1 -4.22 -1.15 -17.42
CA MET A 1 -3.14 -0.32 -16.83
C MET A 1 -3.71 0.24 -15.55
N PHE A 2 -3.55 -0.44 -14.40
CA PHE A 2 -4.06 0.06 -13.12
C PHE A 2 -2.97 0.86 -12.42
N THR A 3 -3.31 2.08 -12.00
CA THR A 3 -2.55 2.81 -11.00
C THR A 3 -3.29 2.71 -9.66
N LEU A 4 -2.73 1.97 -8.70
CA LEU A 4 -3.26 1.89 -7.35
C LEU A 4 -2.56 2.96 -6.49
N HIS A 5 -3.25 4.02 -6.09
CA HIS A 5 -2.70 4.94 -5.09
C HIS A 5 -3.14 4.49 -3.70
N THR A 6 -2.20 4.02 -2.89
CA THR A 6 -2.42 3.82 -1.46
C THR A 6 -2.13 5.13 -0.74
N THR A 7 -3.19 5.79 -0.30
CA THR A 7 -3.11 7.02 0.48
C THR A 7 -3.12 6.65 1.96
N CYS A 8 -1.98 6.80 2.63
CA CYS A 8 -1.87 6.62 4.07
C CYS A 8 -1.96 8.01 4.73
N LYS A 9 -3.09 8.36 5.34
CA LYS A 9 -3.28 9.68 5.96
C LYS A 9 -2.71 9.69 7.37
N GLU A 10 -2.11 10.83 7.73
CA GLU A 10 -1.50 11.20 9.00
C GLU A 10 -0.18 10.53 9.40
N VAL A 11 0.95 11.10 8.94
CA VAL A 11 2.23 11.17 9.68
C VAL A 11 3.04 12.38 9.18
N LEU A 12 3.52 13.23 10.09
CA LEU A 12 4.64 14.14 9.84
C LEU A 12 5.35 14.39 11.16
N GLU A 13 6.45 13.73 11.48
CA GLU A 13 7.74 14.45 11.61
C GLU A 13 8.93 13.50 11.43
N SER A 14 8.70 12.19 11.32
CA SER A 14 9.77 11.19 11.14
C SER A 14 9.93 10.71 9.70
N LEU A 15 8.96 11.04 8.81
CA LEU A 15 8.99 10.65 7.39
C LEU A 15 9.80 11.61 6.51
N ASN A 16 10.14 12.83 6.96
CA ASN A 16 10.77 13.81 6.07
C ASN A 16 12.31 13.68 6.02
N GLU A 17 12.95 13.17 7.08
CA GLU A 17 14.42 13.21 7.20
C GLU A 17 15.15 11.96 6.68
N GLN A 18 14.47 10.86 6.38
CA GLN A 18 15.12 9.60 5.93
C GLN A 18 14.80 9.16 4.50
N PHE A 19 13.79 9.74 3.85
CA PHE A 19 13.38 9.36 2.49
C PHE A 19 14.38 9.78 1.39
N THR A 20 15.34 10.64 1.70
CA THR A 20 16.38 11.11 0.77
C THR A 20 17.55 10.14 0.56
N SER A 21 17.60 9.00 1.27
CA SER A 21 18.80 8.14 1.30
C SER A 21 18.67 6.72 0.77
N LEU A 22 17.53 6.30 0.22
CA LEU A 22 17.37 4.92 -0.29
C LEU A 22 17.43 4.86 -1.82
N PRO A 23 18.16 3.88 -2.38
CA PRO A 23 18.43 3.82 -3.81
C PRO A 23 17.15 3.53 -4.61
N GLU A 24 17.03 4.21 -5.74
CA GLU A 24 16.05 3.96 -6.77
C GLU A 24 16.14 2.47 -7.18
N MET A 25 15.04 1.71 -7.05
CA MET A 25 15.01 0.32 -7.53
C MET A 25 14.93 0.33 -9.06
N THR A 26 16.06 0.59 -9.71
CA THR A 26 16.27 0.39 -11.14
C THR A 26 16.86 -1.00 -11.36
N THR A 27 16.04 -2.05 -11.41
CA THR A 27 16.42 -3.26 -12.16
C THR A 27 15.20 -4.02 -12.69
N PRO A 28 15.20 -4.41 -13.98
CA PRO A 28 14.18 -5.24 -14.57
C PRO A 28 14.54 -6.71 -14.30
N ASN A 29 14.38 -7.20 -13.08
CA ASN A 29 14.45 -8.64 -12.82
C ASN A 29 13.83 -8.96 -11.46
N LYS A 30 12.74 -9.75 -11.50
CA LYS A 30 12.05 -10.45 -10.41
C LYS A 30 12.38 -9.94 -9.00
N THR A 31 11.51 -9.08 -8.47
CA THR A 31 11.53 -8.68 -7.06
C THR A 31 11.59 -9.95 -6.19
N PRO A 32 12.60 -10.13 -5.31
CA PRO A 32 12.62 -11.26 -4.40
C PRO A 32 11.34 -11.23 -3.55
N PRO A 33 10.74 -12.38 -3.21
CA PRO A 33 9.53 -12.42 -2.39
C PRO A 33 9.81 -11.65 -1.10
N GLY A 34 9.19 -10.47 -0.95
CA GLY A 34 9.36 -9.66 0.24
C GLY A 34 8.98 -10.48 1.47
N ALA A 35 9.83 -10.50 2.50
CA ALA A 35 9.59 -11.31 3.71
C ALA A 35 8.17 -11.09 4.27
N ASP A 36 7.44 -12.19 4.50
CA ASP A 36 6.07 -12.26 5.03
C ASP A 36 5.83 -11.24 6.17
N PRO A 37 4.77 -10.42 6.13
CA PRO A 37 4.48 -9.44 7.19
C PRO A 37 4.40 -10.08 8.57
N LYS A 38 3.90 -11.32 8.67
CA LYS A 38 3.78 -12.06 9.94
C LYS A 38 5.15 -12.39 10.54
N GLN A 39 6.19 -12.55 9.71
CA GLN A 39 7.56 -12.72 10.20
C GLN A 39 8.08 -11.42 10.82
N LEU A 40 7.73 -10.27 10.25
CA LEU A 40 8.12 -8.97 10.79
C LEU A 40 7.47 -8.72 12.15
N GLU A 41 6.20 -9.07 12.32
CA GLU A 41 5.51 -8.98 13.61
C GLU A 41 6.09 -9.91 14.68
N ARG A 42 6.50 -11.13 14.30
CA ARG A 42 7.16 -12.08 15.21
C ARG A 42 8.47 -11.58 15.79
N THR A 43 9.13 -10.61 15.15
CA THR A 43 10.32 -9.96 15.72
C THR A 43 10.01 -9.10 16.94
N GLY A 44 8.74 -8.75 17.17
CA GLY A 44 8.32 -7.83 18.23
C GLY A 44 8.69 -6.36 17.98
N THR A 45 9.31 -6.03 16.84
CA THR A 45 9.77 -4.66 16.52
C THR A 45 8.71 -3.80 15.83
N VAL A 46 7.62 -4.41 15.35
CA VAL A 46 6.50 -3.73 14.70
C VAL A 46 5.17 -4.35 15.16
N ARG A 47 4.07 -3.65 14.88
CA ARG A 47 2.71 -4.12 15.11
C ARG A 47 1.82 -3.64 13.96
N GLU A 48 0.89 -4.47 13.48
CA GLU A 48 -0.19 -4.04 12.60
C GLU A 48 -1.08 -2.99 13.29
N ILE A 49 -1.37 -1.89 12.60
CA ILE A 49 -2.14 -0.75 13.15
C ILE A 49 -3.35 -0.39 12.29
N GLY A 50 -3.62 -1.11 11.21
CA GLY A 50 -4.71 -0.80 10.29
C GLY A 50 -6.09 -0.86 10.96
N SER A 51 -6.26 -1.67 12.01
CA SER A 51 -7.50 -1.71 12.81
C SER A 51 -7.81 -0.39 13.53
N GLN A 52 -6.82 0.49 13.71
CA GLN A 52 -6.98 1.82 14.32
C GLN A 52 -7.38 2.90 13.30
N ALA A 53 -7.40 2.57 12.01
CA ALA A 53 -7.73 3.48 10.93
C ALA A 53 -9.12 3.21 10.35
N VAL A 54 -9.71 4.27 9.79
CA VAL A 54 -10.87 4.19 8.90
C VAL A 54 -10.37 3.99 7.48
N TRP A 55 -10.89 2.98 6.79
CA TRP A 55 -10.53 2.63 5.42
C TRP A 55 -11.65 2.98 4.47
N SER A 56 -11.30 3.55 3.32
CA SER A 56 -12.26 3.80 2.23
C SER A 56 -11.61 3.60 0.88
N LEU A 57 -12.40 3.17 -0.09
CA LEU A 57 -11.96 2.87 -1.45
C LEU A 57 -12.63 3.86 -2.40
N SER A 58 -11.97 4.27 -3.48
CA SER A 58 -12.60 5.16 -4.46
C SER A 58 -13.82 4.52 -5.15
N SER A 59 -13.80 3.19 -5.29
CA SER A 59 -14.88 2.37 -5.84
C SER A 59 -14.67 0.93 -5.43
N CYS A 60 -15.71 0.11 -5.45
CA CYS A 60 -15.59 -1.34 -5.33
C CYS A 60 -16.79 -2.03 -5.99
N LYS A 61 -16.58 -3.24 -6.52
CA LYS A 61 -17.68 -4.13 -6.87
C LYS A 61 -18.36 -4.66 -5.61
N PRO A 62 -19.67 -4.95 -5.64
CA PRO A 62 -20.37 -5.59 -4.53
C PRO A 62 -19.67 -6.90 -4.12
N GLY A 63 -19.31 -7.04 -2.84
CA GLY A 63 -18.62 -8.22 -2.31
C GLY A 63 -17.10 -8.26 -2.49
N PHE A 64 -16.49 -7.21 -3.07
CA PHE A 64 -15.04 -7.10 -3.29
C PHE A 64 -14.54 -5.76 -2.77
N GLY A 65 -14.78 -5.45 -1.49
CA GLY A 65 -14.55 -4.14 -0.88
C GLY A 65 -13.43 -4.11 0.17
N VAL A 66 -13.56 -3.21 1.14
CA VAL A 66 -12.58 -3.05 2.24
C VAL A 66 -12.45 -4.33 3.06
N ASP A 67 -13.56 -5.05 3.26
CA ASP A 67 -13.57 -6.27 4.07
C ASP A 67 -12.64 -7.32 3.47
N GLN A 68 -12.74 -7.56 2.16
CA GLN A 68 -11.89 -8.50 1.42
C GLN A 68 -10.43 -8.01 1.32
N LEU A 69 -10.18 -6.70 1.37
CA LEU A 69 -8.81 -6.17 1.38
C LEU A 69 -8.09 -6.45 2.72
N ARG A 70 -8.83 -6.78 3.78
CA ARG A 70 -8.36 -6.76 5.17
C ARG A 70 -8.67 -8.02 5.97
N ASP A 71 -9.17 -9.07 5.34
CA ASP A 71 -9.58 -10.32 5.99
C ASP A 71 -8.43 -11.33 6.18
N ASP A 72 -7.18 -10.92 5.88
CA ASP A 72 -5.97 -11.75 5.92
C ASP A 72 -6.04 -13.01 5.02
N ASN A 73 -6.95 -13.04 4.04
CA ASN A 73 -7.05 -14.11 3.06
C ASN A 73 -6.49 -13.66 1.70
N LEU A 74 -5.57 -14.43 1.12
CA LEU A 74 -4.95 -14.11 -0.17
C LEU A 74 -5.82 -14.54 -1.36
N GLU A 75 -6.89 -15.29 -1.12
CA GLU A 75 -7.86 -15.70 -2.14
C GLU A 75 -8.98 -14.66 -2.36
N THR A 76 -9.15 -13.74 -1.42
CA THR A 76 -10.10 -12.63 -1.49
C THR A 76 -9.36 -11.33 -1.83
N TYR A 77 -10.07 -10.40 -2.47
CA TYR A 77 -9.47 -9.18 -2.96
C TYR A 77 -10.47 -8.05 -3.06
N TRP A 78 -9.96 -6.82 -3.07
CA TRP A 78 -10.71 -5.67 -3.53
C TRP A 78 -10.67 -5.58 -5.06
N GLN A 79 -11.83 -5.35 -5.67
CA GLN A 79 -11.94 -5.04 -7.10
C GLN A 79 -12.58 -3.66 -7.27
N SER A 80 -11.80 -2.71 -7.77
CA SER A 80 -12.30 -1.38 -8.11
C SER A 80 -13.27 -1.42 -9.29
N ASP A 81 -14.22 -0.48 -9.33
CA ASP A 81 -15.27 -0.39 -10.36
C ASP A 81 -15.55 1.07 -10.72
N GLY A 82 -14.55 1.76 -11.24
CA GLY A 82 -14.62 3.20 -11.51
C GLY A 82 -13.47 3.70 -12.36
N SER A 83 -13.41 5.02 -12.58
CA SER A 83 -12.31 5.64 -13.32
C SER A 83 -11.03 5.69 -12.49
N GLN A 84 -9.88 5.60 -13.17
CA GLN A 84 -8.57 5.81 -12.54
C GLN A 84 -8.36 7.27 -12.12
N PRO A 85 -7.55 7.52 -11.07
CA PRO A 85 -6.83 6.53 -10.25
C PRO A 85 -7.72 5.81 -9.23
N HIS A 86 -7.42 4.55 -8.93
CA HIS A 86 -8.09 3.82 -7.86
C HIS A 86 -7.38 4.11 -6.54
N LEU A 87 -8.16 4.49 -5.52
CA LEU A 87 -7.61 4.97 -4.25
C LEU A 87 -7.97 4.03 -3.12
N VAL A 88 -6.99 3.71 -2.28
CA VAL A 88 -7.19 3.18 -0.93
C VAL A 88 -6.84 4.30 0.04
N ASN A 89 -7.80 4.77 0.82
CA ASN A 89 -7.59 5.81 1.81
C ASN A 89 -7.59 5.20 3.21
N ILE A 90 -6.51 5.40 3.94
CA ILE A 90 -6.32 4.95 5.32
C ILE A 90 -6.29 6.19 6.19
N GLN A 91 -7.21 6.34 7.14
CA GLN A 91 -7.30 7.52 8.00
C GLN A 91 -7.22 7.17 9.48
N PHE A 92 -6.16 7.62 10.15
CA PHE A 92 -6.07 7.54 11.60
C PHE A 92 -6.84 8.70 12.25
N ARG A 93 -7.29 8.50 13.50
CA ARG A 93 -7.99 9.54 14.30
C ARG A 93 -7.02 10.54 14.96
N ARG A 94 -5.74 10.19 14.98
CA ARG A 94 -4.65 10.92 15.61
C ARG A 94 -3.39 10.66 14.80
N LYS A 95 -2.47 11.61 14.83
CA LYS A 95 -1.11 11.48 14.28
C LYS A 95 -0.49 10.15 14.73
N THR A 96 -0.32 9.22 13.81
CA THR A 96 0.05 7.82 14.11
C THR A 96 1.25 7.41 13.30
N THR A 97 2.41 7.22 13.92
CA THR A 97 3.63 6.82 13.20
C THR A 97 3.44 5.50 12.45
N VAL A 98 3.59 5.55 11.13
CA VAL A 98 3.57 4.38 10.23
C VAL A 98 5.00 4.11 9.77
N LYS A 99 5.53 2.93 10.08
CA LYS A 99 6.89 2.53 9.70
C LYS A 99 6.93 1.80 8.37
N THR A 100 5.96 0.91 8.13
CA THR A 100 5.94 0.04 6.96
C THR A 100 4.52 -0.11 6.43
N LEU A 101 4.35 0.12 5.13
CA LEU A 101 3.17 -0.27 4.38
C LEU A 101 3.48 -1.54 3.57
N CYS A 102 2.61 -2.52 3.69
CA CYS A 102 2.70 -3.83 3.05
C CYS A 102 1.54 -3.96 2.06
N ILE A 103 1.84 -4.18 0.78
CA ILE A 103 0.83 -4.41 -0.27
C ILE A 103 1.13 -5.75 -0.94
N TYR A 104 0.14 -6.63 -1.02
CA TYR A 104 0.26 -7.87 -1.77
C TYR A 104 -0.27 -7.69 -3.19
N ALA A 105 0.48 -8.16 -4.18
CA ALA A 105 0.07 -8.22 -5.58
C ALA A 105 0.74 -9.43 -6.23
N ASP A 106 -0.02 -10.19 -7.01
CA ASP A 106 0.48 -11.36 -7.73
C ASP A 106 0.04 -11.33 -9.19
N TYR A 107 0.98 -10.98 -10.07
CA TYR A 107 0.73 -10.89 -11.49
C TYR A 107 0.15 -12.17 -12.11
N LYS A 108 0.50 -13.35 -11.59
CA LYS A 108 -0.03 -14.61 -12.12
C LYS A 108 -1.50 -14.81 -11.86
N SER A 109 -1.97 -14.35 -10.70
CA SER A 109 -3.35 -14.48 -10.27
C SER A 109 -4.21 -13.32 -10.78
N ASP A 110 -3.63 -12.11 -10.83
CA ASP A 110 -4.35 -10.87 -11.13
C ASP A 110 -4.27 -10.45 -12.62
N GLU A 111 -3.30 -10.98 -13.39
CA GLU A 111 -3.05 -10.63 -14.78
C GLU A 111 -3.11 -9.11 -15.03
N SER A 112 -4.07 -8.65 -15.84
CA SER A 112 -4.26 -7.24 -16.18
C SER A 112 -4.73 -6.37 -15.01
N TYR A 113 -5.26 -6.96 -13.92
CA TYR A 113 -5.68 -6.27 -12.69
C TYR A 113 -4.51 -5.89 -11.78
N THR A 114 -3.33 -6.44 -12.03
CA THR A 114 -2.13 -6.12 -11.27
C THR A 114 -1.77 -4.64 -11.43
N PRO A 115 -1.57 -3.88 -10.34
CA PRO A 115 -1.21 -2.47 -10.42
C PRO A 115 0.20 -2.31 -11.03
N SER A 116 0.30 -1.58 -12.14
CA SER A 116 1.57 -1.29 -12.81
C SER A 116 2.30 -0.10 -12.20
N LYS A 117 1.57 0.78 -11.50
CA LYS A 117 2.09 1.94 -10.80
C LYS A 117 1.36 2.11 -9.46
N ILE A 118 2.11 2.34 -8.39
CA ILE A 118 1.59 2.66 -7.07
C ILE A 118 2.23 3.94 -6.56
N SER A 119 1.42 4.94 -6.22
CA SER A 119 1.88 6.14 -5.52
C SER A 119 1.40 6.09 -4.07
N VAL A 120 2.34 6.23 -3.15
CA VAL A 120 2.06 6.35 -1.72
C VAL A 120 2.09 7.82 -1.35
N ARG A 121 0.99 8.31 -0.81
CA ARG A 121 0.82 9.71 -0.43
C ARG A 121 0.42 9.83 1.04
N VAL A 122 0.95 10.84 1.71
CA VAL A 122 0.68 11.14 3.12
C VAL A 122 0.34 12.61 3.33
N GLY A 123 -0.51 12.90 4.31
CA GLY A 123 -0.92 14.27 4.63
C GLY A 123 -1.93 14.31 5.77
N ASN A 124 -2.28 15.51 6.21
CA ASN A 124 -3.22 15.72 7.33
C ASN A 124 -4.67 15.75 6.86
N ASN A 125 -4.91 16.09 5.59
CA ASN A 125 -6.22 16.10 4.97
C ASN A 125 -6.10 15.74 3.48
N PHE A 126 -7.23 15.52 2.81
CA PHE A 126 -7.24 15.09 1.40
C PHE A 126 -6.64 16.11 0.43
N HIS A 127 -6.56 17.39 0.82
CA HIS A 127 -6.09 18.47 -0.03
C HIS A 127 -4.57 18.71 0.07
N ASN A 128 -3.90 18.15 1.08
CA ASN A 128 -2.48 18.35 1.33
C ASN A 128 -1.65 17.06 1.30
N LEU A 129 -2.14 16.04 0.61
CA LEU A 129 -1.42 14.79 0.42
C LEU A 129 -0.17 15.03 -0.43
N GLN A 130 0.99 14.66 0.11
CA GLN A 130 2.28 14.68 -0.58
C GLN A 130 2.69 13.27 -0.96
N GLU A 131 3.15 13.09 -2.20
CA GLU A 131 3.70 11.82 -2.69
C GLU A 131 5.08 11.59 -2.07
N ILE A 132 5.20 10.51 -1.31
CA ILE A 132 6.46 10.14 -0.63
C ILE A 132 7.16 8.98 -1.31
N ARG A 133 6.44 8.18 -2.11
CA ARG A 133 7.02 7.04 -2.82
C ARG A 133 6.21 6.66 -4.03
N VAL A 134 6.90 6.25 -5.09
CA VAL A 134 6.28 5.65 -6.28
C VAL A 134 6.93 4.30 -6.54
N PHE A 135 6.10 3.28 -6.73
CA PHE A 135 6.51 1.98 -7.20
C PHE A 135 5.99 1.78 -8.62
N THR A 136 6.84 1.30 -9.51
CA THR A 136 6.48 0.92 -10.87
C THR A 136 6.99 -0.50 -11.11
N ALA A 137 6.10 -1.40 -11.49
CA ALA A 137 6.44 -2.79 -11.76
C ALA A 137 5.62 -3.29 -12.95
N SER A 138 6.26 -4.05 -13.85
CA SER A 138 5.57 -4.67 -14.99
C SER A 138 4.83 -5.94 -14.59
N GLU A 139 5.45 -6.77 -13.74
CA GLU A 139 4.92 -8.06 -13.30
C GLU A 139 5.32 -8.32 -11.82
N PRO A 140 4.78 -7.57 -10.86
CA PRO A 140 5.10 -7.78 -9.45
C PRO A 140 4.53 -9.13 -8.98
N VAL A 141 5.39 -9.93 -8.34
CA VAL A 141 5.00 -11.16 -7.61
C VAL A 141 5.62 -11.06 -6.22
N ALA A 142 5.13 -10.13 -5.40
CA ALA A 142 5.72 -9.88 -4.09
C ALA A 142 4.88 -8.96 -3.20
N LEU A 143 5.14 -9.09 -1.90
CA LEU A 143 4.85 -8.06 -0.93
C LEU A 143 5.66 -6.78 -1.23
N LEU A 144 5.01 -5.72 -1.66
CA LEU A 144 5.60 -4.39 -1.78
C LEU A 144 5.70 -3.77 -0.38
N LYS A 145 6.93 -3.50 0.07
CA LYS A 145 7.20 -2.81 1.33
C LYS A 145 7.57 -1.36 1.05
N ALA A 146 6.74 -0.42 1.53
CA ALA A 146 7.13 0.97 1.70
C ALA A 146 7.57 1.17 3.14
N SER A 147 8.88 1.17 3.39
CA SER A 147 9.45 1.47 4.71
C SER A 147 9.95 2.90 4.74
N ALA A 148 9.67 3.58 5.85
CA ALA A 148 10.28 4.86 6.22
C ALA A 148 11.54 4.62 7.05
#